data_AF-A0A1X1AM83-F1
#
_entry.id   AF-A0A1X1AM83-F1
#
_cell.length_a   1.000
_cell.length_b   1.000
_cell.length_c   1.000
_cell.angle_alpha   90.00
_cell.angle_beta   90.00
_cell.angle_gamma   90.00
#
_symmetry.space_group_name_H-M   'P 1'
#
loop_
_entity.id
_entity.type
_entity.pdbx_description
1 polymer ?
#
loop_
_entity_poly.entity_id
_entity_poly.type
_entity_poly.pdbx_seq_one_letter_code
_entity_poly.pdbx_strand_id
1 'polypeptide(L)'
;MSTPTLLRRRYVSKSVVVQQSSVPPGYRRNSLLAWAHDETGTLDIRHALTTDTISDALMIGELVQLVNAGVLSGQQQFEDAAIGLILTCGDSPDSCWQAFYKNSLAELESGRSPFAPIHRRALSLLRGSHVLEVGSCFGFFALRAAAAGFNVSACDISPGAVTLLGTAAGHLDLSVHTQVGNAVELPYPSDSADTVTLIHLLEHLTDQVDVAIDEALRVARRRVVIAVPFEEVPSPHFGHHQQLTSETLVTWAAHADHRGARIFTDHGGWLVLQPPCV
;
A
#
# COMPACT_ATOMS: atom_id res chain seq x y z
N MET A 1 6.93 -14.51 -17.08
CA MET A 1 6.25 -13.21 -17.12
C MET A 1 7.02 -12.32 -18.06
N SER A 2 6.40 -11.78 -19.10
CA SER A 2 7.08 -10.93 -20.09
C SER A 2 7.47 -9.61 -19.45
N THR A 3 8.77 -9.29 -19.46
CA THR A 3 9.28 -8.00 -18.96
C THR A 3 8.64 -6.86 -19.76
N PRO A 4 7.95 -5.89 -19.11
CA PRO A 4 7.34 -4.79 -19.83
C PRO A 4 8.41 -3.94 -20.52
N THR A 5 8.36 -3.86 -21.85
CA THR A 5 9.32 -3.10 -22.66
C THR A 5 8.91 -1.62 -22.65
N LEU A 6 9.67 -0.76 -21.97
CA LEU A 6 9.52 0.70 -22.02
C LEU A 6 10.03 1.26 -23.36
N LEU A 7 9.30 1.01 -24.44
CA LEU A 7 9.51 1.68 -25.71
C LEU A 7 8.71 2.99 -25.72
N ARG A 8 9.39 4.14 -25.65
CA ARG A 8 8.80 5.50 -25.80
C ARG A 8 7.79 5.89 -24.72
N ARG A 9 8.13 5.69 -23.44
CA ARG A 9 7.26 6.03 -22.29
C ARG A 9 5.85 5.44 -22.42
N ARG A 10 5.79 4.20 -22.89
CA ARG A 10 4.57 3.42 -23.08
C ARG A 10 4.69 2.12 -22.29
N TYR A 11 3.66 1.85 -21.50
CA TYR A 11 3.44 0.61 -20.78
C TYR A 11 2.26 -0.13 -21.39
N VAL A 12 2.35 -1.45 -21.50
CA VAL A 12 1.33 -2.30 -22.10
C VAL A 12 1.13 -3.54 -21.20
N SER A 13 -0.09 -3.71 -20.70
CA SER A 13 -0.57 -4.93 -20.07
C SER A 13 -1.56 -5.66 -20.99
N LYS A 14 -2.26 -6.67 -20.47
CA LYS A 14 -3.28 -7.41 -21.23
C LYS A 14 -4.53 -6.57 -21.54
N SER A 15 -4.87 -5.60 -20.69
CA SER A 15 -6.13 -4.87 -20.74
C SER A 15 -5.97 -3.35 -20.60
N VAL A 16 -4.77 -2.87 -20.26
CA VAL A 16 -4.45 -1.45 -20.11
C VAL A 16 -3.18 -1.10 -20.88
N VAL A 17 -3.23 0.00 -21.61
CA VAL A 17 -2.07 0.70 -22.16
C VAL A 17 -1.97 2.03 -21.44
N VAL A 18 -0.79 2.37 -20.93
CA VAL A 18 -0.54 3.70 -20.36
C VAL A 18 0.60 4.35 -21.13
N GLN A 19 0.44 5.61 -21.52
CA GLN A 19 1.48 6.33 -22.23
C GLN A 19 1.53 7.80 -21.83
N GLN A 20 2.75 8.27 -21.52
CA GLN A 20 2.99 9.70 -21.37
C GLN A 20 3.09 10.33 -22.76
N SER A 21 2.08 11.10 -23.16
CA SER A 21 2.06 11.79 -24.45
C SER A 21 1.03 12.92 -24.47
N SER A 22 1.04 13.71 -25.55
CA SER A 22 -0.11 14.56 -25.88
C SER A 22 -1.37 13.69 -26.05
N VAL A 23 -2.53 14.27 -25.74
CA VAL A 23 -3.84 13.60 -25.86
C VAL A 23 -4.27 13.56 -27.34
N PRO A 24 -4.44 12.37 -27.95
CA PRO A 24 -4.91 12.25 -29.33
C PRO A 24 -6.38 12.70 -29.50
N PRO A 25 -6.82 13.03 -30.72
CA PRO A 25 -8.24 13.26 -31.01
C PRO A 25 -9.10 12.05 -30.63
N GLY A 26 -10.32 12.30 -30.13
CA GLY A 26 -11.27 11.25 -29.74
C GLY A 26 -11.12 10.72 -28.31
N TYR A 27 -10.05 11.09 -27.60
CA TYR A 27 -9.88 10.75 -26.19
C TYR A 27 -10.75 11.62 -25.30
N ARG A 28 -11.33 11.01 -24.27
CA ARG A 28 -12.09 11.71 -23.22
C ARG A 28 -11.12 12.10 -22.11
N ARG A 29 -11.20 13.35 -21.64
CA ARG A 29 -10.37 13.84 -20.54
C ARG A 29 -11.10 13.70 -19.20
N ASN A 30 -10.37 13.28 -18.18
CA ASN A 30 -10.80 13.27 -16.80
C ASN A 30 -9.62 13.71 -15.92
N SER A 31 -9.67 14.96 -15.45
CA SER A 31 -8.58 15.62 -14.73
C SER A 31 -7.24 15.56 -15.49
N LEU A 32 -6.21 14.92 -14.93
CA LEU A 32 -4.85 14.83 -15.50
C LEU A 32 -4.70 13.65 -16.47
N LEU A 33 -5.70 12.76 -16.51
CA LEU A 33 -5.74 11.61 -17.40
C LEU A 33 -6.65 11.87 -18.60
N ALA A 34 -6.32 11.25 -19.72
CA ALA A 34 -7.23 11.12 -20.86
C ALA A 34 -7.28 9.66 -21.28
N TRP A 35 -8.41 9.20 -21.80
CA TRP A 35 -8.58 7.80 -22.11
C TRP A 35 -9.45 7.57 -23.35
N ALA A 36 -9.25 6.41 -23.96
CA ALA A 36 -10.10 5.83 -24.99
C ALA A 36 -10.07 4.30 -24.86
N HIS A 37 -11.01 3.62 -25.51
CA HIS A 37 -10.89 2.18 -25.75
C HIS A 37 -10.46 1.98 -27.20
N ASP A 38 -9.52 1.06 -27.44
CA ASP A 38 -9.19 0.66 -28.79
C ASP A 38 -10.24 -0.29 -29.39
N GLU A 39 -10.05 -0.70 -30.64
CA GLU A 39 -10.96 -1.60 -31.36
C GLU A 39 -11.12 -2.97 -30.69
N THR A 40 -10.16 -3.38 -29.86
CA THR A 40 -10.18 -4.63 -29.10
C THR A 40 -10.83 -4.49 -27.72
N GLY A 41 -11.20 -3.27 -27.33
CA GLY A 41 -11.72 -2.96 -26.00
C GLY A 41 -10.63 -2.75 -24.94
N THR A 42 -9.36 -2.65 -25.33
CA THR A 42 -8.26 -2.34 -24.42
C THR A 42 -8.34 -0.87 -24.01
N LEU A 43 -8.20 -0.59 -22.71
CA LEU A 43 -8.20 0.77 -22.18
C LEU A 43 -6.84 1.44 -22.46
N ASP A 44 -6.83 2.53 -23.22
CA ASP A 44 -5.64 3.34 -23.50
C ASP A 44 -5.70 4.64 -22.69
N ILE A 45 -4.78 4.81 -21.74
CA ILE A 45 -4.65 5.96 -20.83
C ILE A 45 -3.45 6.83 -21.26
N ARG A 46 -3.71 8.13 -21.36
CA ARG A 46 -2.73 9.19 -21.62
C ARG A 46 -2.61 10.10 -20.43
N HIS A 47 -1.39 10.54 -20.14
CA HIS A 47 -1.14 11.49 -19.06
C HIS A 47 0.03 12.41 -19.40
N ALA A 48 0.13 13.50 -18.65
CA ALA A 48 1.25 14.44 -18.69
C ALA A 48 2.16 14.36 -17.45
N LEU A 49 1.89 13.44 -16.51
CA LEU A 49 2.69 13.26 -15.30
C LEU A 49 4.16 13.01 -15.64
N THR A 50 5.04 13.55 -14.79
CA THR A 50 6.50 13.48 -14.89
C THR A 50 7.09 12.99 -13.57
N THR A 51 8.40 12.75 -13.54
CA THR A 51 9.16 12.49 -12.30
C THR A 51 9.02 13.60 -11.26
N ASP A 52 8.68 14.83 -11.65
CA ASP A 52 8.50 15.95 -10.70
C ASP A 52 7.11 15.97 -10.07
N THR A 53 6.13 15.31 -10.68
CA THR A 53 4.71 15.42 -10.30
C THR A 53 4.11 14.11 -9.79
N ILE A 54 4.65 12.96 -10.18
CA ILE A 54 4.08 11.67 -9.81
C ILE A 54 4.26 11.39 -8.31
N SER A 55 3.17 11.00 -7.65
CA SER A 55 3.12 10.62 -6.24
C SER A 55 1.96 9.66 -6.02
N ASP A 56 1.98 8.95 -4.88
CA ASP A 56 0.95 7.98 -4.50
C ASP A 56 -0.44 8.60 -4.40
N ALA A 57 -0.59 9.70 -3.67
CA ALA A 57 -1.89 10.34 -3.48
C ALA A 57 -2.47 10.89 -4.78
N LEU A 58 -1.61 11.51 -5.62
CA LEU A 58 -2.03 12.01 -6.94
C LEU A 58 -2.47 10.86 -7.85
N MET A 59 -1.64 9.82 -7.95
CA MET A 59 -1.93 8.66 -8.78
C MET A 59 -3.24 7.98 -8.38
N ILE A 60 -3.43 7.72 -7.09
CA ILE A 60 -4.66 7.11 -6.56
C ILE A 60 -5.86 8.01 -6.86
N GLY A 61 -5.76 9.32 -6.59
CA GLY A 61 -6.86 10.26 -6.84
C GLY A 61 -7.30 10.33 -8.30
N GLU A 62 -6.35 10.24 -9.24
CA GLU A 62 -6.64 10.23 -10.68
C GLU A 62 -7.25 8.89 -11.14
N LEU A 63 -6.75 7.75 -10.66
CA LEU A 63 -7.30 6.44 -11.01
C LEU A 63 -8.69 6.20 -10.42
N VAL A 64 -8.94 6.65 -9.19
CA VAL A 64 -10.28 6.56 -8.56
C VAL A 64 -11.32 7.35 -9.36
N GLN A 65 -10.95 8.47 -9.98
CA GLN A 65 -11.86 9.19 -10.88
C GLN A 65 -12.24 8.36 -12.12
N LEU A 66 -11.33 7.53 -12.64
CA LEU A 66 -11.64 6.61 -13.75
C LEU A 66 -12.50 5.44 -13.28
N VAL A 67 -12.28 4.92 -12.07
CA VAL A 67 -13.16 3.91 -11.46
C VAL A 67 -14.58 4.45 -11.31
N ASN A 68 -14.73 5.65 -10.73
CA ASN A 68 -16.04 6.28 -10.52
C ASN A 68 -16.77 6.60 -11.83
N ALA A 69 -16.02 6.85 -12.91
CA ALA A 69 -16.57 7.04 -14.24
C ALA A 69 -16.92 5.71 -14.96
N GLY A 70 -16.68 4.55 -14.33
CA GLY A 70 -16.89 3.23 -14.91
C GLY A 70 -15.90 2.87 -16.04
N VAL A 71 -14.77 3.57 -16.11
CA VAL A 71 -13.75 3.40 -17.15
C VAL A 71 -12.76 2.32 -16.77
N LEU A 72 -12.33 2.32 -15.50
CA LEU A 72 -11.39 1.35 -14.95
C LEU A 72 -12.17 0.37 -14.07
N SER A 73 -11.98 -0.92 -14.31
CA SER A 73 -12.75 -1.98 -13.65
C SER A 73 -11.87 -3.08 -13.05
N GLY A 74 -12.11 -3.35 -11.76
CA GLY A 74 -11.43 -4.41 -11.02
C GLY A 74 -9.99 -4.08 -10.62
N GLN A 75 -9.45 -4.91 -9.72
CA GLN A 75 -8.13 -4.74 -9.12
C GLN A 75 -7.00 -4.81 -10.16
N GLN A 76 -7.02 -5.80 -11.06
CA GLN A 76 -5.94 -5.98 -12.05
C GLN A 76 -5.76 -4.76 -12.95
N GLN A 77 -6.84 -4.17 -13.47
CA GLN A 77 -6.74 -2.96 -14.31
C GLN A 77 -6.25 -1.76 -13.49
N PHE A 78 -6.62 -1.67 -12.22
CA PHE A 78 -6.16 -0.61 -11.32
C PHE A 78 -4.65 -0.69 -11.11
N GLU A 79 -4.15 -1.87 -10.77
CA GLU A 79 -2.72 -2.14 -10.56
C GLU A 79 -1.92 -1.92 -11.85
N ASP A 80 -2.38 -2.44 -12.99
CA ASP A 80 -1.74 -2.24 -14.28
C ASP A 80 -1.67 -0.75 -14.66
N ALA A 81 -2.76 0.01 -14.42
CA ALA A 81 -2.79 1.44 -14.67
C ALA A 81 -1.86 2.21 -13.73
N ALA A 82 -1.82 1.87 -12.44
CA ALA A 82 -0.93 2.47 -11.45
C ALA A 82 0.55 2.26 -11.82
N ILE A 83 0.94 1.02 -12.07
CA ILE A 83 2.30 0.68 -12.52
C ILE A 83 2.62 1.40 -13.83
N GLY A 84 1.67 1.44 -14.77
CA GLY A 84 1.82 2.12 -16.04
C GLY A 84 2.07 3.63 -15.88
N LEU A 85 1.30 4.31 -15.02
CA LEU A 85 1.47 5.74 -14.74
C LEU A 85 2.85 6.01 -14.16
N ILE A 86 3.30 5.21 -13.20
CA ILE A 86 4.64 5.36 -12.60
C ILE A 86 5.72 5.16 -13.65
N LEU A 87 5.73 4.01 -14.32
CA LEU A 87 6.83 3.60 -15.20
C LEU A 87 6.98 4.48 -16.45
N THR A 88 5.97 5.25 -16.82
CA THR A 88 5.99 6.11 -18.00
C THR A 88 6.27 7.59 -17.70
N CYS A 89 6.55 7.96 -16.44
CA CYS A 89 6.85 9.35 -16.05
C CYS A 89 8.26 9.85 -16.41
N GLY A 90 9.21 8.95 -16.72
CA GLY A 90 10.63 9.25 -16.89
C GLY A 90 11.31 8.40 -17.96
N ASP A 91 12.64 8.40 -17.95
CA ASP A 91 13.45 7.77 -19.01
C ASP A 91 13.82 6.31 -18.69
N SER A 92 13.78 5.91 -17.41
CA SER A 92 14.07 4.55 -16.96
C SER A 92 13.15 4.12 -15.81
N PRO A 93 12.86 2.81 -15.64
CA PRO A 93 12.07 2.32 -14.52
C PRO A 93 12.57 2.79 -13.16
N ASP A 94 13.89 2.74 -12.96
CA ASP A 94 14.53 3.12 -11.70
C ASP A 94 14.33 4.61 -11.39
N SER A 95 14.50 5.50 -12.38
CA SER A 95 14.23 6.93 -12.21
C SER A 95 12.76 7.22 -11.88
N CYS A 96 11.84 6.47 -12.50
CA CYS A 96 10.40 6.60 -12.26
C CYS A 96 10.03 6.17 -10.83
N TRP A 97 10.52 5.01 -10.39
CA TRP A 97 10.28 4.53 -9.03
C TRP A 97 10.91 5.45 -7.98
N GLN A 98 12.17 5.85 -8.15
CA GLN A 98 12.82 6.77 -7.22
C GLN A 98 12.03 8.09 -7.07
N ALA A 99 11.58 8.66 -8.19
CA ALA A 99 10.74 9.85 -8.18
C ALA A 99 9.41 9.62 -7.45
N PHE A 100 8.71 8.53 -7.77
CA PHE A 100 7.47 8.14 -7.10
C PHE A 100 7.66 8.01 -5.59
N TYR A 101 8.70 7.29 -5.14
CA TYR A 101 8.99 7.11 -3.72
C TYR A 101 9.28 8.44 -3.02
N LYS A 102 10.20 9.23 -3.57
CA LYS A 102 10.59 10.53 -3.03
C LYS A 102 9.39 11.46 -2.88
N ASN A 103 8.58 11.60 -3.91
CA ASN A 103 7.44 12.52 -3.92
C ASN A 103 6.34 12.05 -2.97
N SER A 104 6.07 10.74 -2.92
CA SER A 104 5.05 10.16 -2.04
C SER A 104 5.41 10.32 -0.56
N LEU A 105 6.69 10.10 -0.20
CA LEU A 105 7.18 10.35 1.15
C LEU A 105 7.08 11.84 1.52
N ALA A 106 7.46 12.74 0.60
CA ALA A 106 7.35 14.18 0.83
C ALA A 106 5.87 14.65 1.01
N GLU A 107 4.92 14.05 0.29
CA GLU A 107 3.49 14.31 0.49
C GLU A 107 2.97 13.81 1.84
N LEU A 108 3.42 12.63 2.28
CA LEU A 108 3.09 12.07 3.59
C LEU A 108 3.66 12.93 4.73
N GLU A 109 4.89 13.43 4.59
CA GLU A 109 5.54 14.29 5.57
C GLU A 109 4.91 15.67 5.65
N SER A 110 4.62 16.28 4.51
CA SER A 110 3.98 17.60 4.44
C SER A 110 2.50 17.58 4.86
N GLY A 111 1.88 16.39 4.98
CA GLY A 111 0.47 16.25 5.32
C GLY A 111 -0.49 16.47 4.17
N ARG A 112 0.02 16.60 2.93
CA ARG A 112 -0.82 16.75 1.73
C ARG A 112 -1.48 15.44 1.30
N SER A 113 -0.86 14.29 1.60
CA SER A 113 -1.47 12.99 1.34
C SER A 113 -2.65 12.74 2.29
N PRO A 114 -3.79 12.21 1.80
CA PRO A 114 -4.91 11.82 2.64
C PRO A 114 -4.55 10.69 3.63
N PHE A 115 -3.48 9.94 3.36
CA PHE A 115 -2.95 8.89 4.25
C PHE A 115 -2.01 9.43 5.33
N ALA A 116 -1.61 10.71 5.28
CA ALA A 116 -0.68 11.28 6.25
C ALA A 116 -1.15 11.20 7.71
N PRO A 117 -2.45 11.43 8.05
CA PRO A 117 -2.96 11.24 9.41
C PRO A 117 -2.82 9.79 9.91
N ILE A 118 -3.09 8.81 9.04
CA ILE A 118 -3.00 7.37 9.35
C ILE A 118 -1.56 7.00 9.70
N HIS A 119 -0.60 7.38 8.85
CA HIS A 119 0.83 7.12 9.14
C HIS A 119 1.31 7.84 10.40
N ARG A 120 0.86 9.09 10.64
CA ARG A 120 1.21 9.84 11.86
C ARG A 120 0.67 9.12 13.10
N ARG A 121 -0.57 8.63 13.04
CA ARG A 121 -1.18 7.85 14.11
C ARG A 121 -0.41 6.55 14.33
N ALA A 122 -0.14 5.78 13.28
CA ALA A 122 0.60 4.53 13.38
C ALA A 122 2.00 4.74 14.02
N LEU A 123 2.76 5.75 13.58
CA LEU A 123 4.06 6.11 14.18
C LEU A 123 3.93 6.44 15.68
N SER A 124 2.90 7.18 16.07
CA SER A 124 2.66 7.54 17.49
C SER A 124 2.34 6.33 18.39
N LEU A 125 1.93 5.21 17.78
CA LEU A 125 1.58 3.99 18.48
C LEU A 125 2.74 3.00 18.56
N LEU A 126 3.85 3.24 17.87
CA LEU A 126 5.03 2.38 17.95
C LEU A 126 5.60 2.36 19.38
N ARG A 127 6.12 1.20 19.78
CA ARG A 127 6.80 0.98 21.06
C ARG A 127 8.07 0.19 20.85
N GLY A 128 9.10 0.52 21.62
CA GLY A 128 10.41 -0.12 21.54
C GLY A 128 11.23 0.41 20.37
N SER A 129 12.16 -0.41 19.89
CA SER A 129 13.12 -0.04 18.84
C SER A 129 12.95 -0.86 17.57
N HIS A 130 12.41 -2.08 17.67
CA HIS A 130 12.22 -2.99 16.54
C HIS A 130 10.76 -3.01 16.08
N VAL A 131 10.52 -2.71 14.81
CA VAL A 131 9.17 -2.71 14.21
C VAL A 131 9.13 -3.71 13.07
N LEU A 132 8.08 -4.53 13.03
CA LEU A 132 7.74 -5.33 11.86
C LEU A 132 6.49 -4.76 11.21
N GLU A 133 6.59 -4.34 9.96
CA GLU A 133 5.42 -4.09 9.10
C GLU A 133 5.05 -5.34 8.32
N VAL A 134 3.79 -5.79 8.46
CA VAL A 134 3.21 -6.90 7.70
C VAL A 134 2.27 -6.34 6.64
N GLY A 135 2.39 -6.79 5.40
CA GLY A 135 1.61 -6.28 4.26
C GLY A 135 2.16 -4.95 3.74
N SER A 136 3.47 -4.86 3.54
CA SER A 136 4.11 -3.56 3.30
C SER A 136 3.73 -2.90 1.97
N CYS A 137 3.29 -3.62 0.94
CA CYS A 137 3.06 -3.06 -0.41
C CYS A 137 4.28 -2.22 -0.88
N PHE A 138 4.09 -0.93 -1.21
CA PHE A 138 5.21 -0.01 -1.52
C PHE A 138 6.07 0.33 -0.28
N GLY A 139 5.58 0.10 0.95
CA GLY A 139 6.37 0.19 2.18
C GLY A 139 6.62 1.62 2.66
N PHE A 140 5.74 2.56 2.31
CA PHE A 140 5.86 3.95 2.76
C PHE A 140 5.85 4.08 4.29
N PHE A 141 5.11 3.22 5.00
CA PHE A 141 5.13 3.25 6.46
C PHE A 141 6.45 2.68 7.02
N ALA A 142 6.95 1.54 6.53
CA ALA A 142 8.30 1.04 6.87
C ALA A 142 9.39 2.10 6.66
N LEU A 143 9.41 2.76 5.50
CA LEU A 143 10.39 3.81 5.20
C LEU A 143 10.28 4.98 6.18
N ARG A 144 9.06 5.42 6.50
CA ARG A 144 8.85 6.49 7.48
C ARG A 144 9.22 6.09 8.91
N ALA A 145 8.97 4.84 9.29
CA ALA A 145 9.39 4.32 10.59
C ALA A 145 10.93 4.24 10.68
N ALA A 146 11.61 3.79 9.63
CA ALA A 146 13.07 3.79 9.57
C ALA A 146 13.64 5.22 9.64
N ALA A 147 13.06 6.16 8.90
CA ALA A 147 13.44 7.58 8.97
C ALA A 147 13.19 8.20 10.36
N ALA A 148 12.23 7.68 11.12
CA ALA A 148 11.98 8.06 12.51
C ALA A 148 12.92 7.38 13.53
N GLY A 149 13.90 6.60 13.06
CA GLY A 149 14.94 5.98 13.89
C GLY A 149 14.62 4.58 14.42
N PHE A 150 13.58 3.92 13.93
CA PHE A 150 13.29 2.53 14.28
C PHE A 150 14.14 1.56 13.44
N ASN A 151 14.47 0.40 14.02
CA ASN A 151 14.98 -0.74 13.27
C ASN A 151 13.78 -1.48 12.66
N VAL A 152 13.65 -1.45 11.34
CA VAL A 152 12.43 -1.90 10.65
C VAL A 152 12.69 -3.18 9.87
N SER A 153 11.86 -4.18 10.13
CA SER A 153 11.61 -5.29 9.21
C SER A 153 10.29 -5.06 8.50
N ALA A 154 10.18 -5.45 7.23
CA ALA A 154 8.96 -5.36 6.46
C ALA A 154 8.76 -6.63 5.64
N CYS A 155 7.53 -7.13 5.57
CA CYS A 155 7.19 -8.25 4.69
C CYS A 155 5.90 -8.06 3.92
N ASP A 156 5.85 -8.70 2.76
CA ASP A 156 4.68 -8.78 1.90
C ASP A 156 4.64 -10.16 1.22
N ILE A 157 3.45 -10.60 0.80
CA ILE A 157 3.28 -11.83 0.04
C ILE A 157 3.87 -11.70 -1.38
N SER A 158 3.92 -10.48 -1.91
CA SER A 158 4.43 -10.17 -3.24
C SER A 158 5.95 -9.99 -3.25
N PRO A 159 6.71 -10.87 -3.95
CA PRO A 159 8.16 -10.70 -4.10
C PRO A 159 8.55 -9.41 -4.82
N GLY A 160 7.68 -8.92 -5.72
CA GLY A 160 7.88 -7.66 -6.44
C GLY A 160 7.81 -6.46 -5.51
N ALA A 161 6.83 -6.42 -4.61
CA ALA A 161 6.69 -5.38 -3.59
C ALA A 161 7.91 -5.33 -2.65
N VAL A 162 8.31 -6.50 -2.13
CA VAL A 162 9.51 -6.64 -1.28
C VAL A 162 10.77 -6.13 -1.99
N THR A 163 10.96 -6.47 -3.26
CA THR A 163 12.11 -6.02 -4.06
C THR A 163 12.10 -4.51 -4.27
N LEU A 164 10.93 -3.93 -4.59
CA LEU A 164 10.77 -2.49 -4.77
C LEU A 164 11.08 -1.72 -3.49
N LEU A 165 10.53 -2.16 -2.35
CA LEU A 165 10.77 -1.55 -1.05
C LEU A 165 12.26 -1.62 -0.68
N GLY A 166 12.91 -2.78 -0.83
CA GLY A 166 14.33 -2.93 -0.52
C GLY A 166 15.22 -2.02 -1.38
N THR A 167 14.88 -1.88 -2.67
CA THR A 167 15.57 -0.97 -3.59
C THR A 167 15.37 0.50 -3.18
N ALA A 168 14.13 0.89 -2.85
CA ALA A 168 13.81 2.24 -2.40
C ALA A 168 14.51 2.60 -1.08
N ALA A 169 14.53 1.66 -0.12
CA ALA A 169 15.25 1.84 1.14
C ALA A 169 16.74 2.08 0.92
N GLY A 170 17.37 1.31 0.02
CA GLY A 170 18.78 1.50 -0.36
C GLY A 170 19.06 2.87 -0.99
N HIS A 171 18.19 3.33 -1.90
CA HIS A 171 18.32 4.67 -2.51
C HIS A 171 18.14 5.82 -1.51
N LEU A 172 17.36 5.60 -0.45
CA LEU A 172 17.10 6.57 0.61
C LEU A 172 18.09 6.47 1.79
N ASP A 173 19.05 5.55 1.74
CA ASP A 173 19.98 5.24 2.83
C ASP A 173 19.25 4.91 4.15
N LEU A 174 18.14 4.17 4.06
CA LEU A 174 17.32 3.74 5.18
C LEU A 174 17.52 2.25 5.48
N SER A 175 17.72 1.92 6.76
CA SER A 175 17.87 0.54 7.21
C SER A 175 16.51 -0.15 7.35
N VAL A 176 16.04 -0.78 6.27
CA VAL A 176 14.83 -1.62 6.25
C VAL A 176 15.20 -3.05 5.81
N HIS A 177 14.94 -4.03 6.66
CA HIS A 177 15.08 -5.45 6.31
C HIS A 177 13.81 -5.97 5.64
N THR A 178 13.87 -6.24 4.35
CA THR A 178 12.71 -6.71 3.58
C THR A 178 12.75 -8.22 3.36
N GLN A 179 11.62 -8.91 3.56
CA GLN A 179 11.50 -10.34 3.32
C GLN A 179 10.12 -10.71 2.77
N VAL A 180 10.03 -11.71 1.90
CA VAL A 180 8.74 -12.29 1.49
C VAL A 180 8.14 -13.04 2.67
N GLY A 181 6.89 -12.75 3.02
CA GLY A 181 6.22 -13.36 4.15
C GLY A 181 4.71 -13.41 3.98
N ASN A 182 4.09 -14.47 4.49
CA ASN A 182 2.64 -14.61 4.55
C ASN A 182 2.16 -14.14 5.94
N ALA A 183 1.12 -13.30 5.98
CA ALA A 183 0.59 -12.77 7.24
C ALA A 183 0.07 -13.88 8.19
N VAL A 184 -0.36 -15.02 7.64
CA VAL A 184 -0.89 -16.16 8.40
C VAL A 184 0.18 -17.21 8.75
N GLU A 185 1.43 -16.98 8.33
CA GLU A 185 2.59 -17.81 8.65
C GLU A 185 3.84 -16.92 8.54
N LEU A 186 4.04 -16.06 9.55
CA LEU A 186 5.07 -15.05 9.52
C LEU A 186 6.45 -15.72 9.64
N PRO A 187 7.42 -15.40 8.74
CA PRO A 187 8.74 -16.01 8.75
C PRO A 187 9.67 -15.38 9.82
N TYR A 188 9.10 -15.09 10.99
CA TYR A 188 9.75 -14.42 12.11
C TYR A 188 9.57 -15.25 13.40
N PRO A 189 10.61 -15.35 14.25
CA PRO A 189 10.48 -16.02 15.54
C PRO A 189 9.48 -15.30 16.46
N SER A 190 8.97 -16.03 17.45
CA SER A 190 8.19 -15.41 18.53
C SER A 190 9.02 -14.34 19.23
N ASP A 191 8.36 -13.29 19.72
CA ASP A 191 9.01 -12.22 20.48
C ASP A 191 10.23 -11.62 19.74
N SER A 192 10.14 -11.42 18.42
CA SER A 192 11.26 -10.91 17.61
C SER A 192 11.16 -9.41 17.28
N ALA A 193 9.97 -8.82 17.32
CA ALA A 193 9.73 -7.38 17.13
C ALA A 193 9.12 -6.74 18.39
N ASP A 194 9.44 -5.48 18.69
CA ASP A 194 8.78 -4.77 19.80
C ASP A 194 7.33 -4.40 19.43
N THR A 195 7.13 -3.91 18.20
CA THR A 195 5.81 -3.63 17.64
C THR A 195 5.63 -4.32 16.30
N VAL A 196 4.51 -5.01 16.10
CA VAL A 196 4.07 -5.50 14.79
C VAL A 196 2.92 -4.62 14.30
N THR A 197 2.94 -4.22 13.03
CA THR A 197 1.89 -3.40 12.44
C THR A 197 1.23 -4.11 11.25
N LEU A 198 -0.10 -4.07 11.20
CA LEU A 198 -0.93 -4.54 10.09
C LEU A 198 -1.81 -3.35 9.69
N ILE A 199 -1.24 -2.42 8.93
CA ILE A 199 -1.89 -1.18 8.52
C ILE A 199 -2.47 -1.41 7.12
N HIS A 200 -3.79 -1.35 7.01
CA HIS A 200 -4.52 -1.57 5.76
C HIS A 200 -4.15 -2.91 5.09
N LEU A 201 -4.27 -3.99 5.85
CA LEU A 201 -3.96 -5.37 5.42
C LEU A 201 -5.16 -6.31 5.60
N LEU A 202 -5.81 -6.27 6.76
CA LEU A 202 -6.80 -7.29 7.13
C LEU A 202 -8.09 -7.22 6.29
N GLU A 203 -8.38 -6.09 5.66
CA GLU A 203 -9.46 -5.92 4.67
C GLU A 203 -9.27 -6.74 3.39
N HIS A 204 -8.04 -7.21 3.13
CA HIS A 204 -7.71 -8.08 2.00
C HIS A 204 -7.83 -9.57 2.35
N LEU A 205 -8.05 -9.93 3.62
CA LEU A 205 -8.24 -11.32 4.05
C LEU A 205 -9.73 -11.61 4.27
N THR A 206 -10.19 -12.81 3.89
CA THR A 206 -11.60 -13.23 4.09
C THR A 206 -11.77 -14.16 5.29
N ASP A 207 -10.94 -15.21 5.40
CA ASP A 207 -11.20 -16.32 6.32
C ASP A 207 -10.03 -16.65 7.26
N GLN A 208 -9.00 -15.79 7.30
CA GLN A 208 -7.76 -16.05 8.05
C GLN A 208 -7.30 -14.84 8.88
N VAL A 209 -8.22 -13.93 9.19
CA VAL A 209 -7.90 -12.71 9.94
C VAL A 209 -7.46 -13.04 11.36
N ASP A 210 -8.13 -13.99 12.02
CA ASP A 210 -7.77 -14.54 13.32
C ASP A 210 -6.34 -15.09 13.32
N VAL A 211 -6.00 -15.94 12.33
CA VAL A 211 -4.65 -16.51 12.19
C VAL A 211 -3.59 -15.42 12.00
N ALA A 212 -3.88 -14.39 11.19
CA ALA A 212 -2.96 -13.28 10.97
C ALA A 212 -2.74 -12.44 12.24
N ILE A 213 -3.79 -12.25 13.05
CA ILE A 213 -3.71 -11.55 14.34
C ILE A 213 -2.89 -12.38 15.33
N ASP A 214 -3.12 -13.69 15.40
CA ASP A 214 -2.38 -14.59 16.29
C ASP A 214 -0.89 -14.66 15.92
N GLU A 215 -0.55 -14.72 14.63
CA GLU A 215 0.83 -14.65 14.16
C GLU A 215 1.48 -13.30 14.52
N ALA A 216 0.75 -12.20 14.37
CA ALA A 216 1.26 -10.89 14.78
C ALA A 216 1.49 -10.80 16.30
N LEU A 217 0.59 -11.37 17.10
CA LEU A 217 0.72 -11.44 18.56
C LEU A 217 1.91 -12.33 18.97
N ARG A 218 2.10 -13.46 18.29
CA ARG A 218 3.25 -14.36 18.50
C ARG A 218 4.58 -13.64 18.27
N VAL A 219 4.68 -12.86 17.19
CA VAL A 219 5.92 -12.17 16.80
C VAL A 219 6.19 -10.92 17.65
N ALA A 220 5.14 -10.25 18.15
CA ALA A 220 5.26 -9.03 18.93
C ALA A 220 5.63 -9.28 20.40
N ARG A 221 6.64 -8.57 20.91
CA ARG A 221 7.01 -8.54 22.33
C ARG A 221 6.10 -7.65 23.16
N ARG A 222 5.64 -6.52 22.58
CA ARG A 222 5.00 -5.44 23.35
C ARG A 222 3.68 -4.98 22.78
N ARG A 223 3.54 -4.97 21.45
CA ARG A 223 2.37 -4.35 20.81
C ARG A 223 2.10 -4.89 19.42
N VAL A 224 0.82 -5.09 19.13
CA VAL A 224 0.32 -5.18 17.75
C VAL A 224 -0.55 -3.95 17.46
N VAL A 225 -0.33 -3.31 16.33
CA VAL A 225 -1.13 -2.16 15.86
C VAL A 225 -1.81 -2.55 14.55
N ILE A 226 -3.13 -2.60 14.58
CA ILE A 226 -3.97 -2.88 13.42
C ILE A 226 -4.73 -1.60 13.08
N ALA A 227 -4.71 -1.23 11.80
CA ALA A 227 -5.55 -0.15 11.27
C ALA A 227 -6.26 -0.66 10.01
N VAL A 228 -7.54 -0.38 9.90
CA VAL A 228 -8.37 -0.79 8.76
C VAL A 228 -9.25 0.37 8.29
N PRO A 229 -9.56 0.45 6.99
CA PRO A 229 -10.49 1.44 6.47
C PRO A 229 -11.90 1.14 6.96
N PHE A 230 -12.66 2.18 7.27
CA PHE A 230 -14.11 2.09 7.43
C PHE A 230 -14.75 2.66 6.18
N GLU A 231 -15.37 1.78 5.40
CA GLU A 231 -16.04 2.10 4.15
C GLU A 231 -17.49 1.66 4.22
N GLU A 232 -18.40 2.43 3.61
CA GLU A 232 -19.81 2.01 3.49
C GLU A 232 -19.96 0.82 2.54
N VAL A 233 -19.14 0.79 1.49
CA VAL A 233 -19.07 -0.28 0.50
C VAL A 233 -17.60 -0.61 0.27
N PRO A 234 -17.18 -1.88 0.37
CA PRO A 234 -15.78 -2.26 0.12
C PRO A 234 -15.34 -1.84 -1.26
N SER A 235 -14.14 -1.28 -1.37
CA SER A 235 -13.54 -0.83 -2.63
C SER A 235 -12.83 -1.99 -3.36
N PRO A 236 -13.46 -2.66 -4.36
CA PRO A 236 -12.91 -3.90 -4.92
C PRO A 236 -11.71 -3.65 -5.83
N HIS A 237 -11.50 -2.41 -6.28
CA HIS A 237 -10.33 -2.00 -7.06
C HIS A 237 -9.06 -1.93 -6.21
N PHE A 238 -9.20 -1.77 -4.89
CA PHE A 238 -8.11 -1.98 -3.93
C PHE A 238 -8.04 -3.44 -3.44
N GLY A 239 -8.96 -4.33 -3.86
CA GLY A 239 -9.00 -5.70 -3.35
C GLY A 239 -9.60 -5.83 -1.95
N HIS A 240 -10.42 -4.87 -1.51
CA HIS A 240 -11.13 -4.98 -0.23
C HIS A 240 -12.32 -5.93 -0.38
N HIS A 241 -12.35 -6.98 0.45
CA HIS A 241 -13.34 -8.06 0.30
C HIS A 241 -14.54 -7.94 1.25
N GLN A 242 -14.42 -7.14 2.30
CA GLN A 242 -15.41 -7.06 3.37
C GLN A 242 -15.57 -5.65 3.91
N GLN A 243 -16.78 -5.34 4.38
CA GLN A 243 -17.04 -4.12 5.11
C GLN A 243 -16.58 -4.31 6.56
N LEU A 244 -15.61 -3.51 6.97
CA LEU A 244 -15.10 -3.53 8.33
C LEU A 244 -15.74 -2.42 9.15
N THR A 245 -16.15 -2.76 10.38
CA THR A 245 -16.77 -1.82 11.32
C THR A 245 -16.10 -1.89 12.69
N SER A 246 -16.53 -1.03 13.62
CA SER A 246 -16.05 -1.09 15.00
C SER A 246 -16.44 -2.42 15.68
N GLU A 247 -17.61 -2.98 15.35
CA GLU A 247 -18.06 -4.27 15.84
C GLU A 247 -17.16 -5.41 15.34
N THR A 248 -16.68 -5.32 14.10
CA THR A 248 -15.67 -6.25 13.57
C THR A 248 -14.40 -6.24 14.42
N LEU A 249 -13.90 -5.05 14.78
CA LEU A 249 -12.70 -4.92 15.63
C LEU A 249 -12.92 -5.46 17.05
N VAL A 250 -14.10 -5.23 17.63
CA VAL A 250 -14.48 -5.80 18.93
C VAL A 250 -14.48 -7.33 18.86
N THR A 251 -15.00 -7.89 17.76
CA THR A 251 -15.06 -9.34 17.54
C THR A 251 -13.66 -9.94 17.41
N TRP A 252 -12.76 -9.30 16.65
CA TRP A 252 -11.36 -9.74 16.56
C TRP A 252 -10.64 -9.69 17.91
N ALA A 253 -10.82 -8.61 18.69
CA ALA A 253 -10.25 -8.52 20.02
C ALA A 253 -10.77 -9.62 20.96
N ALA A 254 -12.07 -9.94 20.89
CA ALA A 254 -12.67 -10.96 21.75
C ALA A 254 -12.16 -12.40 21.47
N HIS A 255 -11.70 -12.68 20.25
CA HIS A 255 -11.22 -14.00 19.85
C HIS A 255 -9.70 -14.18 19.99
N ALA A 256 -8.93 -13.09 19.94
CA ALA A 256 -7.47 -13.16 20.01
C ALA A 256 -6.97 -13.32 21.46
N ASP A 257 -5.91 -14.11 21.67
CA ASP A 257 -5.27 -14.25 22.98
C ASP A 257 -4.37 -13.06 23.28
N HIS A 258 -4.88 -12.10 24.05
CA HIS A 258 -4.17 -10.88 24.41
C HIS A 258 -4.40 -10.51 25.88
N ARG A 259 -3.48 -9.73 26.47
CA ARG A 259 -3.68 -9.19 27.84
C ARG A 259 -4.33 -7.81 27.90
N GLY A 260 -4.56 -7.18 26.75
CA GLY A 260 -5.22 -5.88 26.68
C GLY A 260 -5.46 -5.42 25.26
N ALA A 261 -6.63 -4.84 25.02
CA ALA A 261 -7.03 -4.26 23.75
C ALA A 261 -7.49 -2.81 23.93
N ARG A 262 -7.19 -1.96 22.94
CA ARG A 262 -7.74 -0.62 22.81
C ARG A 262 -8.27 -0.43 21.39
N ILE A 263 -9.56 -0.14 21.28
CA ILE A 263 -10.25 0.12 20.02
C ILE A 263 -10.65 1.60 19.97
N PHE A 264 -10.46 2.23 18.82
CA PHE A 264 -10.87 3.62 18.58
C PHE A 264 -10.94 3.91 17.08
N THR A 265 -11.58 5.03 16.73
CA THR A 265 -11.71 5.51 15.35
C THR A 265 -10.83 6.73 15.14
N ASP A 266 -10.07 6.75 14.05
CA ASP A 266 -9.28 7.90 13.59
C ASP A 266 -8.90 7.70 12.12
N HIS A 267 -9.65 8.26 11.18
CA HIS A 267 -9.49 8.00 9.73
C HIS A 267 -9.59 6.51 9.36
N GLY A 268 -10.49 5.78 10.04
CA GLY A 268 -10.62 4.32 9.97
C GLY A 268 -10.71 3.71 11.37
N GLY A 269 -10.78 2.39 11.43
CA GLY A 269 -10.80 1.63 12.66
C GLY A 269 -9.41 1.23 13.13
N TRP A 270 -9.15 1.33 14.43
CA TRP A 270 -7.88 0.96 15.04
C TRP A 270 -8.08 -0.07 16.15
N LEU A 271 -7.27 -1.13 16.12
CA LEU A 271 -7.17 -2.12 17.17
C LEU A 271 -5.72 -2.22 17.62
N VAL A 272 -5.46 -1.87 18.89
CA VAL A 272 -4.13 -1.97 19.48
C VAL A 272 -4.15 -3.05 20.56
N LEU A 273 -3.37 -4.11 20.35
CA LEU A 273 -3.29 -5.26 21.23
C LEU A 273 -1.97 -5.30 21.99
N GLN A 274 -2.01 -5.88 23.18
CA GLN A 274 -0.84 -6.25 23.98
C GLN A 274 -0.70 -7.78 23.96
N PRO A 275 0.45 -8.31 23.50
CA PRO A 275 0.74 -9.75 23.55
C PRO A 275 0.55 -10.32 24.96
N PRO A 276 0.14 -11.59 25.09
CA PRO A 276 -0.06 -12.24 26.39
C PRO A 276 1.25 -12.26 27.19
N CYS A 277 1.14 -12.42 28.51
CA CYS A 277 2.34 -12.64 29.32
C CYS A 277 2.82 -14.08 29.10
N VAL A 278 4.10 -14.25 28.78
CA VAL A 278 4.77 -15.57 28.80
C VAL A 278 4.98 -16.04 30.24
#